data_AF-A0A351SMF6-F1
#
_entry.id   AF-A0A351SMF6-F1
#
_cell.length_a   1.000
_cell.length_b   1.000
_cell.length_c   1.000
_cell.angle_alpha   90.00
_cell.angle_beta   90.00
_cell.angle_gamma   90.00
#
_symmetry.space_group_name_H-M   'P 1'
#
loop_
_entity.id
_entity.type
_entity.pdbx_description
1 polymer ?
#
loop_
_entity_poly.entity_id
_entity_poly.type
_entity_poly.pdbx_seq_one_letter_code
_entity_poly.pdbx_strand_id
1 'polypeptide(L)'
;MSLDEQLLKLPDTKQKKSAERAESLNQARQQARRDQTAQAAEPRTLREAAQTAKRQRAKAALNEENKTATAGTSANRATGKLLRQAWLHLVDSFGLTLIWIDVHVFLGAVFGNKFFCKLGAEWLDDNIVSAQVEKAKNQGKIIGTVEPMGLACCNLGCLFIVIAAFSVVAMMLNVIANPLEAIKHLLPSFWGIITGNK
;
A
#
# COMPACT_ATOMS: atom_id res chain seq x y z
N MET A 1 24.24 1.76 50.76
CA MET A 1 24.43 3.12 50.19
C MET A 1 23.61 3.20 48.92
N SER A 2 22.50 3.92 48.97
CA SER A 2 21.50 4.01 47.90
C SER A 2 21.97 4.99 46.81
N LEU A 3 21.57 4.74 45.56
CA LEU A 3 21.80 5.63 44.41
C LEU A 3 21.30 7.07 44.66
N ASP A 4 20.35 7.25 45.56
CA ASP A 4 19.84 8.55 45.97
C ASP A 4 20.86 9.42 46.73
N GLU A 5 21.80 8.83 47.47
CA GLU A 5 22.88 9.62 48.13
C GLU A 5 23.94 10.11 47.14
N GLN A 6 24.09 9.45 45.98
CA GLN A 6 25.06 9.85 44.95
C GLN A 6 24.53 10.97 44.05
N LEU A 7 23.20 11.08 43.86
CA LEU A 7 22.60 12.19 43.12
C LEU A 7 22.62 13.52 43.90
N LEU A 8 22.65 13.46 45.24
CA LEU A 8 22.66 14.67 46.08
C LEU A 8 24.03 15.34 46.23
N LYS A 9 25.12 14.71 45.74
CA LYS A 9 26.49 15.25 45.81
C LYS A 9 27.06 15.66 44.45
N LEU A 10 26.20 16.09 43.52
CA LEU A 10 26.67 16.69 42.27
C LEU A 10 27.23 18.09 42.56
N PRO A 11 28.49 18.38 42.20
CA PRO A 11 29.11 19.67 42.47
C PRO A 11 28.44 20.79 41.66
N ASP A 12 28.07 21.88 42.36
CA ASP A 12 27.40 23.10 41.85
C ASP A 12 28.00 23.67 40.55
N THR A 13 29.26 23.36 40.26
CA THR A 13 29.98 23.81 39.06
C THR A 13 29.44 23.23 37.77
N LYS A 14 28.84 22.03 37.76
CA LYS A 14 28.24 21.46 36.54
C LYS A 14 26.87 22.07 36.23
N GLN A 15 26.13 22.47 37.26
CA GLN A 15 24.77 23.01 37.13
C GLN A 15 24.78 24.45 36.57
N LYS A 16 25.79 25.25 36.94
CA LYS A 16 25.99 26.60 36.37
C LYS A 16 26.33 26.56 34.87
N LYS A 17 27.18 25.63 34.43
CA LYS A 17 27.52 25.47 33.00
C LYS A 17 26.34 25.01 32.15
N SER A 18 25.42 24.20 32.68
CA SER A 18 24.22 23.80 31.95
C SER A 18 23.19 24.93 31.85
N ALA A 19 23.11 25.80 32.85
CA ALA A 19 22.24 26.97 32.83
C ALA A 19 22.68 28.00 31.77
N GLU A 20 23.97 28.36 31.73
CA GLU A 20 24.52 29.30 30.73
C GLU A 20 24.38 28.78 29.28
N ARG A 21 24.51 27.46 29.10
CA ARG A 21 24.33 26.82 27.78
C ARG A 21 22.87 26.80 27.33
N ALA A 22 21.92 26.66 28.25
CA ALA A 22 20.49 26.73 27.94
C ALA A 22 20.07 28.16 27.58
N GLU A 23 20.63 29.16 28.26
CA GLU A 23 20.31 30.57 28.03
C GLU A 23 20.85 31.07 26.68
N SER A 24 22.09 30.71 26.32
CA SER A 24 22.66 31.03 25.01
C SER A 24 21.92 30.37 23.84
N LEU A 25 21.42 29.14 24.01
CA LEU A 25 20.57 28.47 23.02
C LEU A 25 19.21 29.17 22.83
N ASN A 26 18.61 29.65 23.92
CA ASN A 26 17.34 30.38 23.85
C ASN A 26 17.50 31.75 23.18
N GLN A 27 18.61 32.46 23.43
CA GLN A 27 18.92 33.73 22.76
C GLN A 27 19.18 33.52 21.25
N ALA A 28 19.97 32.52 20.87
CA ALA A 28 20.22 32.18 19.47
C ALA A 28 18.91 31.82 18.72
N ARG A 29 17.99 31.13 19.39
CA ARG A 29 16.69 30.73 18.82
C ARG A 29 15.72 31.91 18.68
N GLN A 30 15.77 32.88 19.59
CA GLN A 30 15.02 34.14 19.45
C GLN A 30 15.55 35.02 18.31
N GLN A 31 16.88 35.07 18.14
CA GLN A 31 17.51 35.85 17.08
C GLN A 31 17.21 35.27 15.70
N ALA A 32 17.31 33.94 15.53
CA ALA A 32 16.90 33.25 14.30
C ALA A 32 15.40 33.45 13.96
N ARG A 33 14.53 33.59 14.98
CA ARG A 33 13.11 33.92 14.76
C ARG A 33 12.91 35.36 14.30
N ARG A 34 13.64 36.32 14.84
CA ARG A 34 13.56 37.73 14.42
C ARG A 34 14.04 37.91 12.98
N ASP A 35 15.12 37.23 12.60
CA ASP A 35 15.65 37.30 11.23
C ASP A 35 14.70 36.66 10.20
N GLN A 36 13.98 35.59 10.57
CA GLN A 36 12.93 35.01 9.73
C GLN A 36 11.69 35.89 9.58
N THR A 37 11.42 36.79 10.54
CA THR A 37 10.24 37.66 10.48
C THR A 37 10.51 38.94 9.69
N ALA A 38 11.77 39.40 9.64
CA ALA A 38 12.19 40.59 8.90
C ALA A 38 12.29 40.38 7.37
N GLN A 39 12.42 39.14 6.90
CA GLN A 39 12.46 38.81 5.45
C GLN A 39 11.08 38.56 4.82
N ALA A 40 9.98 38.74 5.55
CA ALA A 40 8.62 38.48 5.05
C ALA A 40 7.90 39.70 4.43
N ALA A 41 8.61 40.82 4.24
CA ALA A 41 8.02 42.10 3.81
C ALA A 41 8.49 42.57 2.42
N GLU A 42 8.75 41.65 1.48
CA GLU A 42 8.79 42.01 0.06
C GLU A 42 7.48 41.65 -0.65
N PRO A 43 6.98 42.49 -1.58
CA PRO A 43 5.71 42.30 -2.26
C PRO A 43 5.81 41.11 -3.22
N ARG A 44 5.51 39.91 -2.71
CA ARG A 44 5.36 38.70 -3.50
C ARG A 44 4.39 38.96 -4.64
N THR A 45 4.88 38.79 -5.85
CA THR A 45 4.07 38.92 -7.07
C THR A 45 2.82 38.04 -6.97
N LEU A 46 1.68 38.52 -7.46
CA LEU A 46 0.39 37.78 -7.43
C LEU A 46 0.51 36.35 -8.01
N ARG A 47 1.49 36.13 -8.90
CA ARG A 47 1.80 34.85 -9.53
C ARG A 47 2.44 33.85 -8.56
N GLU A 48 3.30 34.28 -7.65
CA GLU A 48 3.86 33.44 -6.59
C GLU A 48 2.82 33.12 -5.50
N ALA A 49 1.95 34.08 -5.17
CA ALA A 49 0.82 33.84 -4.26
C ALA A 49 -0.13 32.76 -4.81
N ALA A 50 -0.45 32.81 -6.11
CA ALA A 50 -1.27 31.79 -6.76
C ALA A 50 -0.59 30.41 -6.83
N GLN A 51 0.71 30.35 -7.11
CA GLN A 51 1.45 29.08 -7.14
C GLN A 51 1.61 28.46 -5.74
N THR A 52 1.85 29.28 -4.72
CA THR A 52 1.94 28.80 -3.33
C THR A 52 0.57 28.34 -2.83
N ALA A 53 -0.52 29.04 -3.16
CA ALA A 53 -1.88 28.59 -2.85
C ALA A 53 -2.25 27.28 -3.56
N LYS A 54 -1.87 27.09 -4.84
CA LYS A 54 -2.04 25.79 -5.54
C LYS A 54 -1.25 24.67 -4.87
N ARG A 55 0.01 24.94 -4.51
CA ARG A 55 0.87 23.96 -3.79
C ARG A 55 0.34 23.65 -2.39
N GLN A 56 -0.21 24.64 -1.68
CA GLN A 56 -0.83 24.44 -0.37
C GLN A 56 -2.13 23.66 -0.46
N ARG A 57 -2.99 23.93 -1.46
CA ARG A 57 -4.21 23.11 -1.71
C ARG A 57 -3.87 21.67 -2.09
N ALA A 58 -2.86 21.48 -2.94
CA ALA A 58 -2.35 20.14 -3.24
C ALA A 58 -1.80 19.45 -1.98
N LYS A 59 -1.00 20.15 -1.15
CA LYS A 59 -0.50 19.61 0.12
C LYS A 59 -1.61 19.33 1.15
N ALA A 60 -2.66 20.14 1.19
CA ALA A 60 -3.80 19.95 2.09
C ALA A 60 -4.66 18.76 1.67
N ALA A 61 -4.98 18.63 0.38
CA ALA A 61 -5.65 17.44 -0.16
C ALA A 61 -4.85 16.16 0.09
N LEU A 62 -3.52 16.22 -0.05
CA LEU A 62 -2.62 15.10 0.24
C LEU A 62 -2.50 14.77 1.73
N ASN A 63 -2.65 15.76 2.62
CA ASN A 63 -2.65 15.53 4.08
C ASN A 63 -3.99 14.96 4.56
N GLU A 64 -5.11 15.30 3.94
CA GLU A 64 -6.40 14.66 4.22
C GLU A 64 -6.38 13.20 3.78
N GLU A 65 -5.85 12.90 2.59
CA GLU A 65 -5.71 11.51 2.11
C GLU A 65 -4.78 10.69 3.02
N ASN A 66 -3.66 11.26 3.46
CA ASN A 66 -2.74 10.59 4.40
C ASN A 66 -3.33 10.43 5.80
N LYS A 67 -4.11 11.40 6.29
CA LYS A 67 -4.85 11.23 7.56
C LYS A 67 -5.85 10.09 7.46
N THR A 68 -6.50 9.88 6.32
CA THR A 68 -7.36 8.69 6.16
C THR A 68 -6.59 7.38 6.07
N ALA A 69 -5.36 7.38 5.53
CA ALA A 69 -4.51 6.19 5.48
C ALA A 69 -3.84 5.85 6.83
N THR A 70 -3.57 6.84 7.67
CA THR A 70 -2.92 6.66 9.00
C THR A 70 -3.90 6.69 10.18
N ALA A 71 -5.12 7.22 10.00
CA ALA A 71 -6.18 7.23 11.01
C ALA A 71 -7.22 6.12 10.81
N GLY A 72 -6.82 5.02 10.16
CA GLY A 72 -7.61 3.80 10.09
C GLY A 72 -7.72 3.17 11.48
N THR A 73 -8.92 3.26 12.05
CA THR A 73 -9.38 2.51 13.22
C THR A 73 -8.91 1.04 13.22
N SER A 74 -8.82 0.40 14.38
CA SER A 74 -8.40 -1.01 14.55
C SER A 74 -8.97 -1.99 13.50
N ALA A 75 -10.18 -1.70 12.99
CA ALA A 75 -10.82 -2.36 11.86
C ALA A 75 -9.92 -2.44 10.61
N ASN A 76 -9.29 -1.33 10.17
CA ASN A 76 -8.42 -1.32 8.98
C ASN A 76 -7.23 -2.27 9.12
N ARG A 77 -6.64 -2.35 10.31
CA ARG A 77 -5.55 -3.28 10.61
C ARG A 77 -6.02 -4.73 10.59
N ALA A 78 -7.20 -5.01 11.13
CA ALA A 78 -7.79 -6.34 11.09
C ALA A 78 -8.07 -6.78 9.66
N THR A 79 -8.69 -5.90 8.86
CA THR A 79 -8.98 -6.16 7.44
C THR A 79 -7.70 -6.31 6.62
N GLY A 80 -6.63 -5.56 6.92
CA GLY A 80 -5.33 -5.71 6.26
C GLY A 80 -4.67 -7.07 6.55
N LYS A 81 -4.75 -7.57 7.79
CA LYS A 81 -4.29 -8.92 8.13
C LYS A 81 -5.07 -10.01 7.40
N LEU A 82 -6.40 -9.86 7.33
CA LEU A 82 -7.25 -10.79 6.57
C LEU A 82 -6.90 -10.78 5.08
N LEU A 83 -6.66 -9.60 4.51
CA LEU A 83 -6.31 -9.46 3.11
C LEU A 83 -4.95 -10.13 2.82
N ARG A 84 -3.96 -9.91 3.68
CA ARG A 84 -2.66 -10.59 3.60
C ARG A 84 -2.78 -12.11 3.69
N GLN A 85 -3.64 -12.60 4.58
CA GLN A 85 -3.91 -14.03 4.71
C GLN A 85 -4.61 -14.60 3.47
N ALA A 86 -5.55 -13.85 2.88
CA ALA A 86 -6.23 -14.24 1.65
C ALA A 86 -5.26 -14.37 0.46
N TRP A 87 -4.27 -13.48 0.37
CA TRP A 87 -3.17 -13.57 -0.60
C TRP A 87 -2.30 -14.81 -0.39
N LEU A 88 -1.95 -15.13 0.87
CA LEU A 88 -1.12 -16.30 1.18
C LEU A 88 -1.82 -17.62 0.84
N HIS A 89 -3.13 -17.71 1.08
CA HIS A 89 -3.93 -18.90 0.77
C HIS A 89 -4.54 -18.87 -0.65
N LEU A 90 -4.11 -17.95 -1.51
CA LEU A 90 -4.63 -17.86 -2.87
C LEU A 90 -4.38 -19.13 -3.68
N VAL A 91 -3.19 -19.71 -3.52
CA VAL A 91 -2.79 -20.94 -4.21
C VAL A 91 -3.48 -22.16 -3.58
N ASP A 92 -3.45 -22.28 -2.24
CA ASP A 92 -4.03 -23.41 -1.52
C ASP A 92 -5.55 -23.54 -1.73
N SER A 93 -6.24 -22.41 -1.91
CA SER A 93 -7.68 -22.36 -2.11
C SER A 93 -8.11 -22.47 -3.57
N PHE A 94 -7.19 -22.75 -4.50
CA PHE A 94 -7.45 -22.79 -5.94
C PHE A 94 -8.13 -21.51 -6.46
N GLY A 95 -7.75 -20.34 -5.91
CA GLY A 95 -8.31 -19.05 -6.30
C GLY A 95 -9.66 -18.72 -5.67
N LEU A 96 -10.19 -19.52 -4.74
CA LEU A 96 -11.44 -19.19 -4.06
C LEU A 96 -11.31 -17.95 -3.16
N THR A 97 -10.12 -17.71 -2.57
CA THR A 97 -9.86 -16.45 -1.85
C THR A 97 -9.76 -15.23 -2.76
N LEU A 98 -9.65 -15.40 -4.09
CA LEU A 98 -9.68 -14.28 -5.05
C LEU A 98 -11.02 -13.55 -5.00
N ILE A 99 -12.12 -14.30 -4.86
CA ILE A 99 -13.48 -13.73 -4.69
C ILE A 99 -13.52 -12.84 -3.44
N TRP A 100 -12.90 -13.27 -2.35
CA TRP A 100 -12.81 -12.46 -1.13
C TRP A 100 -11.98 -11.18 -1.35
N ILE A 101 -10.87 -11.26 -2.08
CA ILE A 101 -10.04 -10.10 -2.41
C ILE A 101 -10.84 -9.11 -3.28
N ASP A 102 -11.57 -9.58 -4.30
CA ASP A 102 -12.44 -8.75 -5.15
C ASP A 102 -13.54 -8.07 -4.33
N VAL A 103 -14.21 -8.82 -3.45
CA VAL A 103 -15.22 -8.28 -2.53
C VAL A 103 -14.60 -7.22 -1.62
N HIS A 104 -13.40 -7.44 -1.10
CA HIS A 104 -12.70 -6.46 -0.27
C HIS A 104 -12.39 -5.16 -1.03
N VAL A 105 -11.90 -5.26 -2.26
CA VAL A 105 -11.63 -4.11 -3.13
C VAL A 105 -12.93 -3.34 -3.40
N PHE A 106 -14.01 -4.05 -3.72
CA PHE A 106 -15.32 -3.46 -3.96
C PHE A 106 -15.85 -2.74 -2.72
N LEU A 107 -15.83 -3.39 -1.55
CA LEU A 107 -16.26 -2.75 -0.30
C LEU A 107 -15.35 -1.56 0.09
N GLY A 108 -14.05 -1.63 -0.19
CA GLY A 108 -13.14 -0.50 0.00
C GLY A 108 -13.49 0.69 -0.90
N ALA A 109 -13.94 0.45 -2.13
CA ALA A 109 -14.43 1.49 -3.03
C ALA A 109 -15.77 2.09 -2.57
N VAL A 110 -16.68 1.28 -2.03
CA VAL A 110 -18.04 1.71 -1.61
C VAL A 110 -18.04 2.37 -0.23
N PHE A 111 -17.42 1.75 0.77
CA PHE A 111 -17.39 2.23 2.16
C PHE A 111 -16.18 3.13 2.47
N GLY A 112 -15.24 3.23 1.54
CA GLY A 112 -14.04 4.05 1.64
C GLY A 112 -12.97 3.46 2.58
N ASN A 113 -11.86 4.18 2.68
CA ASN A 113 -10.66 3.75 3.43
C ASN A 113 -10.82 3.76 4.97
N LYS A 114 -12.04 3.90 5.51
CA LYS A 114 -12.28 3.97 6.96
C LYS A 114 -12.38 2.60 7.63
N PHE A 115 -12.85 1.60 6.87
CA PHE A 115 -13.02 0.23 7.35
C PHE A 115 -12.18 -0.80 6.59
N PHE A 116 -11.76 -0.44 5.37
CA PHE A 116 -10.96 -1.30 4.51
C PHE A 116 -9.60 -0.67 4.32
N CYS A 117 -8.58 -1.51 4.43
CA CYS A 117 -7.22 -1.12 4.12
C CYS A 117 -7.11 -0.92 2.61
N LYS A 118 -6.37 0.11 2.16
CA LYS A 118 -5.96 0.17 0.75
C LYS A 118 -5.16 -1.10 0.44
N LEU A 119 -5.34 -1.63 -0.76
CA LEU A 119 -4.48 -2.69 -1.26
C LEU A 119 -3.02 -2.23 -1.12
N GLY A 120 -2.20 -3.17 -0.66
CA GLY A 120 -0.76 -3.08 -0.52
C GLY A 120 -0.24 -2.37 0.70
N ALA A 121 -1.12 -1.67 1.40
CA ALA A 121 -0.80 -1.15 2.72
C ALA A 121 -0.63 -2.28 3.74
N GLU A 122 -1.11 -3.50 3.48
CA GLU A 122 -0.87 -4.68 4.31
C GLU A 122 0.58 -5.18 4.32
N TRP A 123 1.40 -4.75 3.35
CA TRP A 123 2.82 -5.09 3.26
C TRP A 123 3.73 -4.01 3.86
N LEU A 124 3.20 -2.85 4.21
CA LEU A 124 3.94 -1.80 4.89
C LEU A 124 3.91 -2.05 6.39
N ASP A 125 5.08 -2.25 7.01
CA ASP A 125 5.18 -2.39 8.45
C ASP A 125 4.75 -1.08 9.14
N ASP A 126 3.88 -1.21 10.16
CA ASP A 126 3.39 -0.11 11.01
C ASP A 126 4.55 0.77 11.56
N ASN A 127 5.75 0.20 11.72
CA ASN A 127 6.94 0.86 12.24
C ASN A 127 7.68 1.75 11.21
N ILE A 128 7.50 1.52 9.91
CA ILE A 128 8.21 2.28 8.86
C ILE A 128 7.50 3.60 8.55
N VAL A 129 6.17 3.63 8.74
CA VAL A 129 5.31 4.79 8.42
C VAL A 129 5.62 6.01 9.29
N SER A 130 6.12 5.81 10.52
CA SER A 130 6.43 6.91 11.44
C SER A 130 7.84 7.50 11.25
N ALA A 131 8.81 6.72 10.75
CA ALA A 131 10.21 7.14 10.67
C ALA A 131 10.66 7.64 9.27
N GLN A 132 9.98 7.23 8.18
CA GLN A 132 10.34 7.59 6.81
C GLN A 132 9.11 7.91 5.95
N VAL A 133 8.43 9.00 6.30
CA VAL A 133 7.22 9.50 5.61
C VAL A 133 7.44 9.72 4.11
N GLU A 134 8.65 10.06 3.64
CA GLU A 134 8.92 10.25 2.21
C GLU A 134 9.15 8.96 1.42
N LYS A 135 9.83 7.95 2.00
CA LYS A 135 10.05 6.67 1.30
C LYS A 135 8.75 5.85 1.24
N ALA A 136 7.99 5.86 2.33
CA ALA A 136 6.64 5.27 2.36
C ALA A 136 5.70 5.92 1.32
N LYS A 137 5.91 7.21 1.00
CA LYS A 137 5.12 7.96 0.01
C LYS A 137 5.32 7.49 -1.42
N ASN A 138 6.58 7.26 -1.81
CA ASN A 138 6.91 6.80 -3.15
C ASN A 138 6.55 5.32 -3.31
N GLN A 139 6.76 4.51 -2.26
CA GLN A 139 6.34 3.12 -2.26
C GLN A 139 4.81 2.99 -2.32
N GLY A 140 4.05 3.76 -1.53
CA GLY A 140 2.59 3.73 -1.54
C GLY A 140 1.97 4.13 -2.88
N LYS A 141 2.59 5.04 -3.64
CA LYS A 141 2.14 5.40 -5.00
C LYS A 141 2.37 4.28 -6.02
N ILE A 142 3.53 3.62 -5.95
CA ILE A 142 3.86 2.51 -6.84
C ILE A 142 2.95 1.32 -6.53
N ILE A 143 2.79 0.99 -5.25
CA ILE A 143 1.95 -0.09 -4.74
C ILE A 143 0.50 0.11 -5.19
N GLY A 144 -0.08 1.30 -4.96
CA GLY A 144 -1.46 1.59 -5.34
C GLY A 144 -1.77 1.58 -6.84
N THR A 145 -0.75 1.58 -7.70
CA THR A 145 -0.92 1.49 -9.17
C THR A 145 -0.65 0.07 -9.68
N VAL A 146 0.32 -0.63 -9.09
CA VAL A 146 0.72 -1.99 -9.51
C VAL A 146 -0.31 -3.04 -9.09
N GLU A 147 -0.95 -2.86 -7.95
CA GLU A 147 -1.90 -3.86 -7.43
C GLU A 147 -3.21 -4.00 -8.19
N PRO A 148 -3.92 -2.93 -8.59
CA PRO A 148 -5.10 -3.13 -9.43
C PRO A 148 -4.74 -3.79 -10.77
N MET A 149 -3.53 -3.55 -11.29
CA MET A 149 -3.02 -4.23 -12.48
C MET A 149 -2.69 -5.70 -12.22
N GLY A 150 -2.11 -6.03 -11.07
CA GLY A 150 -1.89 -7.41 -10.64
C GLY A 150 -3.18 -8.18 -10.42
N LEU A 151 -4.17 -7.56 -9.78
CA LEU A 151 -5.50 -8.13 -9.57
C LEU A 151 -6.22 -8.37 -10.91
N ALA A 152 -6.18 -7.40 -11.83
CA ALA A 152 -6.74 -7.56 -13.17
C ALA A 152 -6.08 -8.72 -13.93
N CYS A 153 -4.76 -8.86 -13.82
CA CYS A 153 -4.03 -9.98 -14.41
C CYS A 153 -4.43 -11.33 -13.79
N CYS A 154 -4.59 -11.38 -12.46
CA CYS A 154 -5.01 -12.58 -11.74
C CYS A 154 -6.45 -12.99 -12.09
N ASN A 155 -7.37 -12.03 -12.19
CA ASN A 155 -8.76 -12.25 -12.64
C ASN A 155 -8.80 -12.73 -14.10
N LEU A 156 -7.95 -12.17 -14.98
CA LEU A 156 -7.82 -12.65 -16.35
C LEU A 156 -7.30 -14.10 -16.39
N GLY A 157 -6.32 -14.45 -15.56
CA GLY A 157 -5.83 -15.81 -15.40
C GLY A 157 -6.92 -16.79 -14.93
N CYS A 158 -7.70 -16.41 -13.92
CA CYS A 158 -8.84 -17.21 -13.46
C CYS A 158 -9.91 -17.36 -14.55
N LEU A 159 -10.19 -16.31 -15.32
CA LEU A 159 -11.12 -16.39 -16.45
C LEU A 159 -10.66 -17.44 -17.48
N PHE A 160 -9.36 -17.46 -17.82
CA PHE A 160 -8.81 -18.48 -18.73
C PHE A 160 -8.96 -19.89 -18.18
N ILE A 161 -8.73 -20.10 -16.87
CA ILE A 161 -8.91 -21.41 -16.23
C ILE A 161 -10.39 -21.85 -16.32
N VAL A 162 -11.33 -20.94 -16.04
CA VAL A 162 -12.77 -21.23 -16.15
C VAL A 162 -13.14 -21.57 -17.60
N ILE A 163 -12.70 -20.78 -18.58
CA ILE A 163 -12.93 -21.06 -20.01
C ILE A 163 -12.34 -22.41 -20.40
N ALA A 164 -11.13 -22.74 -19.96
CA ALA A 164 -10.50 -24.03 -20.22
C ALA A 164 -11.31 -25.19 -19.64
N ALA A 165 -11.82 -25.07 -18.40
CA ALA A 165 -12.68 -26.07 -17.79
C ALA A 165 -13.99 -26.26 -18.58
N PHE A 166 -14.66 -25.17 -18.97
CA PHE A 166 -15.86 -25.25 -19.83
C PHE A 166 -15.56 -25.84 -21.20
N SER A 167 -14.40 -25.54 -21.79
CA SER A 167 -13.95 -26.11 -23.05
C SER A 167 -13.81 -27.62 -22.96
N VAL A 168 -13.23 -28.15 -21.88
CA VAL A 168 -13.13 -29.60 -21.65
C VAL A 168 -14.52 -30.25 -21.53
N VAL A 169 -15.44 -29.63 -20.78
CA VAL A 169 -16.82 -30.12 -20.66
C VAL A 169 -17.54 -30.10 -22.01
N ALA A 170 -17.42 -29.01 -22.77
CA ALA A 170 -17.98 -28.89 -24.10
C ALA A 170 -17.40 -29.93 -25.07
N MET A 171 -16.09 -30.20 -24.98
CA MET A 171 -15.44 -31.25 -25.75
C MET A 171 -16.01 -32.63 -25.39
N MET A 172 -16.17 -32.94 -24.10
CA MET A 172 -16.81 -34.19 -23.64
C MET A 172 -18.24 -34.33 -24.18
N LEU A 173 -19.05 -33.28 -24.09
CA LEU A 173 -20.42 -33.29 -24.60
C LEU A 173 -20.45 -33.50 -26.13
N ASN A 174 -19.53 -32.87 -26.87
CA ASN A 174 -19.45 -33.05 -28.31
C ASN A 174 -19.02 -34.47 -28.69
N VAL A 175 -18.10 -35.08 -27.94
CA VAL A 175 -17.69 -36.48 -28.13
C VAL A 175 -18.87 -37.43 -27.90
N ILE A 176 -19.70 -37.16 -26.88
CA ILE A 176 -20.89 -37.98 -26.58
C ILE A 176 -21.98 -37.78 -27.64
N ALA A 177 -22.22 -36.55 -28.08
CA ALA A 177 -23.25 -36.23 -29.05
C ALA A 177 -22.90 -36.73 -30.47
N ASN A 178 -21.62 -36.61 -30.85
CA ASN A 178 -21.13 -36.92 -32.21
C ASN A 178 -19.88 -37.80 -32.16
N PRO A 179 -19.98 -39.06 -31.70
CA PRO A 179 -18.82 -39.92 -31.47
C PRO A 179 -18.04 -40.22 -32.76
N LEU A 180 -18.73 -40.35 -33.90
CA LEU A 180 -18.10 -40.65 -35.18
C LEU A 180 -17.28 -39.47 -35.73
N GLU A 181 -17.73 -38.23 -35.53
CA GLU A 181 -16.97 -37.04 -35.93
C GLU A 181 -15.78 -36.82 -34.99
N ALA A 182 -15.95 -37.01 -33.69
CA ALA A 182 -14.86 -36.94 -32.73
C ALA A 182 -13.75 -37.97 -33.05
N ILE A 183 -14.12 -39.21 -33.39
CA ILE A 183 -13.19 -40.25 -33.82
C ILE A 183 -12.43 -39.83 -35.08
N LYS A 184 -13.11 -39.24 -36.08
CA LYS A 184 -12.45 -38.72 -37.30
C LYS A 184 -11.43 -37.61 -37.02
N HIS A 185 -11.68 -36.76 -36.02
CA HIS A 185 -10.74 -35.70 -35.64
C HIS A 185 -9.59 -36.20 -34.77
N LEU A 186 -9.82 -37.21 -33.92
CA LEU A 186 -8.79 -37.76 -33.03
C LEU A 186 -7.84 -38.72 -33.76
N LEU A 187 -8.33 -39.49 -34.74
CA LEU A 187 -7.54 -40.49 -35.47
C LEU A 187 -6.27 -39.91 -36.14
N PRO A 188 -6.33 -38.79 -36.88
CA PRO A 188 -5.14 -38.21 -37.51
C PRO A 188 -4.10 -37.74 -36.50
N SER A 189 -4.53 -37.11 -35.40
CA SER A 189 -3.63 -36.67 -34.33
C SER A 189 -2.98 -37.85 -33.61
N PHE A 190 -3.75 -38.91 -33.33
CA PHE A 190 -3.23 -40.12 -32.70
C PHE A 190 -2.28 -40.89 -33.64
N TRP A 191 -2.62 -40.96 -34.93
CA TRP A 191 -1.81 -41.59 -35.96
C TRP A 191 -0.50 -40.84 -36.24
N GLY A 192 -0.52 -39.50 -36.23
CA GLY A 192 0.68 -38.67 -36.32
C GLY A 192 1.64 -38.89 -35.14
N ILE A 193 1.10 -39.01 -33.93
CA ILE A 193 1.89 -39.34 -32.72
C ILE A 193 2.52 -40.74 -32.83
N ILE A 194 1.76 -41.75 -33.29
CA ILE A 194 2.26 -43.14 -33.44
C ILE A 194 3.32 -43.26 -34.53
N THR A 195 3.14 -42.58 -35.66
CA THR A 195 4.06 -42.68 -36.79
C THR A 195 5.29 -41.79 -36.66
N GLY A 196 5.34 -40.93 -35.64
CA GLY A 196 6.46 -40.01 -35.43
C GLY A 196 6.55 -38.88 -36.46
N ASN A 197 5.58 -38.76 -37.35
CA ASN A 197 5.43 -37.61 -38.24
C ASN A 197 4.85 -36.45 -37.42
N LYS A 198 5.75 -35.57 -36.94
CA LYS A 198 5.38 -34.25 -36.45
C LYS A 198 5.15 -33.30 -37.61
#